data_AF-A0A2H6KCG4-F1
#
_entry.id   AF-A0A2H6KCG4-F1
#
_cell.length_a   1.000
_cell.length_b   1.000
_cell.length_c   1.000
_cell.angle_alpha   90.00
_cell.angle_beta   90.00
_cell.angle_gamma   90.00
#
_symmetry.space_group_name_H-M   'P 1'
#
loop_
_entity.id
_entity.type
_entity.pdbx_description
1 polymer ?
#
loop_
_entity_poly.entity_id
_entity_poly.type
_entity_poly.pdbx_seq_one_letter_code
_entity_poly.pdbx_strand_id
1 'polypeptide(L)'
;MSEAARFARARNRLSISAEVFGQFNDPDRFEAPIHGKTGEQAERIKDSLLKCFLFSSVDHKGINILVGAFEAHDVTAGTTIIQQGDAGDKLYLVESGTAEFLKKSELDDKVMSLGKISEGGCFGELALMYNAPRACSVVAETDMKLWSLDRSTFNHIVRAAVIKKREKYDKLLQSVALLNKLDPYDRCRLADALKERTFVDEDIIVEGTTGTSLFMIMEGKAHAYCQGKLVKSYAEGGYFGEIALIAQTPRASTVKAEGKCVVVELERESCVNLLGPMEECMRNNLEEYNRVLESLNIENKNLASLKI
;
A
#
# COMPACT_ATOMS: atom_id res chain seq x y z
N MET A 1 28.71 22.12 8.53
CA MET A 1 27.94 20.85 8.62
C MET A 1 26.51 21.22 9.00
N SER A 2 25.50 20.76 8.27
CA SER A 2 24.10 21.04 8.64
C SER A 2 23.75 20.38 9.98
N GLU A 3 22.75 20.92 10.67
CA GLU A 3 22.26 20.39 11.94
C GLU A 3 21.82 18.91 11.79
N ALA A 4 21.15 18.58 10.68
CA ALA A 4 20.79 17.21 10.31
C ALA A 4 22.01 16.27 10.15
N ALA A 5 23.14 16.75 9.62
CA ALA A 5 24.35 15.95 9.44
C ALA A 5 25.06 15.62 10.78
N ARG A 6 24.85 16.42 11.83
CA ARG A 6 25.34 16.10 13.19
C ARG A 6 24.52 14.98 13.84
N PHE A 7 23.21 14.92 13.59
CA PHE A 7 22.34 13.83 14.05
C PHE A 7 22.59 12.50 13.31
N ALA A 8 23.09 12.56 12.07
CA ALA A 8 23.33 11.38 11.21
C ALA A 8 24.75 10.78 11.30
N ARG A 9 25.61 11.22 12.22
CA ARG A 9 26.98 10.70 12.30
C ARG A 9 27.00 9.20 12.62
N ALA A 10 27.83 8.49 11.86
CA ALA A 10 27.94 7.03 11.77
C ALA A 10 27.83 6.31 13.11
N ARG A 11 26.64 5.79 13.41
CA ARG A 11 26.46 4.71 14.39
C ARG A 11 26.48 3.39 13.64
N ASN A 12 27.02 2.36 14.30
CA ASN A 12 26.85 0.98 13.87
C ASN A 12 25.37 0.72 13.62
N ARG A 13 25.02 0.19 12.45
CA ARG A 13 23.65 -0.24 12.16
C ARG A 13 23.29 -1.34 13.16
N LEU A 14 22.43 -1.03 14.11
CA LEU A 14 21.89 -2.01 15.05
C LEU A 14 20.84 -2.83 14.32
N SER A 15 20.95 -4.16 14.42
CA SER A 15 19.91 -5.05 13.95
C SER A 15 18.65 -4.85 14.79
N ILE A 16 17.50 -4.80 14.11
CA ILE A 16 16.18 -4.77 14.74
C ILE A 16 15.48 -6.07 14.34
N SER A 17 14.78 -6.70 15.28
CA SER A 17 14.05 -7.95 15.06
C SER A 17 12.63 -7.79 15.55
N ALA A 18 11.66 -8.09 14.70
CA ALA A 18 10.26 -8.19 15.09
C ALA A 18 9.94 -9.60 15.62
N GLU A 19 8.82 -9.74 16.32
CA GLU A 19 8.24 -11.05 16.62
C GLU A 19 7.95 -11.82 15.33
N VAL A 20 8.19 -13.13 15.37
CA VAL A 20 7.95 -14.02 14.22
C VAL A 20 6.45 -14.06 13.95
N PHE A 21 6.05 -13.46 12.83
CA PHE A 21 4.68 -13.46 12.35
C PHE A 21 4.47 -14.70 11.46
N GLY A 22 3.41 -15.47 11.69
CA GLY A 22 3.16 -16.72 10.96
C GLY A 22 2.34 -17.72 11.78
N GLN A 23 2.73 -18.99 11.81
CA GLN A 23 2.03 -20.11 12.49
C GLN A 23 1.72 -19.89 13.98
N PHE A 24 2.33 -18.90 14.64
CA PHE A 24 2.12 -18.58 16.05
C PHE A 24 1.07 -17.48 16.28
N ASN A 25 0.65 -16.77 15.23
CA ASN A 25 -0.42 -15.78 15.27
C ASN A 25 -1.67 -16.41 14.66
N ASP A 26 -2.30 -17.33 15.42
CA ASP A 26 -3.51 -18.02 15.02
C ASP A 26 -4.69 -17.01 15.03
N PRO A 27 -5.21 -16.59 13.86
CA PRO A 27 -6.30 -15.63 13.79
C PRO A 27 -7.56 -16.14 14.46
N ASP A 28 -7.75 -17.47 14.52
CA ASP A 28 -8.94 -18.11 15.08
C ASP A 28 -8.92 -18.14 16.61
N ARG A 29 -7.77 -17.87 17.24
CA ARG A 29 -7.63 -17.79 18.72
C ARG A 29 -7.54 -16.37 19.25
N PHE A 30 -7.47 -15.38 18.36
CA PHE A 30 -7.35 -13.99 18.77
C PHE A 30 -8.72 -13.34 18.96
N GLU A 31 -8.98 -12.87 20.18
CA GLU A 31 -10.14 -12.03 20.49
C GLU A 31 -9.67 -10.59 20.69
N ALA A 32 -10.19 -9.69 19.85
CA ALA A 32 -9.90 -8.27 19.99
C ALA A 32 -10.63 -7.70 21.22
N PRO A 33 -10.00 -6.78 21.96
CA PRO A 33 -10.69 -6.07 23.04
C PRO A 33 -11.88 -5.30 22.48
N ILE A 34 -12.93 -5.13 23.28
CA ILE A 34 -14.10 -4.34 22.92
C ILE A 34 -14.25 -3.24 23.96
N HIS A 35 -14.04 -2.00 23.52
CA HIS A 35 -14.29 -0.82 24.32
C HIS A 35 -15.69 -0.28 24.02
N GLY A 36 -16.43 0.14 25.04
CA GLY A 36 -17.75 0.75 24.87
C GLY A 36 -17.64 2.04 24.06
N LYS A 37 -18.43 2.16 22.99
CA LYS A 37 -18.48 3.34 22.13
C LYS A 37 -19.91 3.77 21.83
N THR A 38 -20.11 5.08 21.71
CA THR A 38 -21.34 5.60 21.13
C THR A 38 -21.35 5.40 19.62
N GLY A 39 -22.53 5.40 18.99
CA GLY A 39 -22.63 5.28 17.53
C GLY A 39 -21.87 6.38 16.79
N GLU A 40 -21.86 7.60 17.33
CA GLU A 40 -21.10 8.72 16.76
C GLU A 40 -19.58 8.52 16.88
N GLN A 41 -19.09 7.98 17.99
CA GLN A 41 -17.67 7.65 18.15
C GLN A 41 -17.24 6.57 17.15
N ALA A 42 -18.08 5.55 16.96
CA ALA A 42 -17.80 4.48 16.02
C ALA A 42 -17.64 4.99 14.58
N GLU A 43 -18.53 5.88 14.12
CA GLU A 43 -18.42 6.49 12.79
C GLU A 43 -17.18 7.38 12.66
N ARG A 44 -16.85 8.20 13.66
CA ARG A 44 -15.63 9.03 13.60
C ARG A 44 -14.34 8.22 13.54
N ILE A 45 -14.26 7.11 14.28
CA ILE A 45 -13.10 6.20 14.20
C ILE A 45 -13.02 5.60 12.81
N LYS A 46 -14.14 5.10 12.29
CA LYS A 46 -14.21 4.49 10.97
C LYS A 46 -13.77 5.48 9.88
N ASP A 47 -14.20 6.73 9.95
CA ASP A 47 -13.76 7.79 9.03
C ASP A 47 -12.26 8.03 9.12
N SER A 48 -11.69 8.09 10.33
CA SER A 48 -10.26 8.27 10.54
C SER A 48 -9.43 7.06 10.07
N LEU A 49 -9.95 5.84 10.21
CA LEU A 49 -9.32 4.62 9.70
C LEU A 49 -9.27 4.61 8.17
N LEU A 50 -10.36 4.99 7.50
CA LEU A 50 -10.42 5.04 6.04
C LEU A 50 -9.47 6.08 5.43
N LYS A 51 -9.17 7.16 6.15
CA LYS A 51 -8.21 8.20 5.73
C LYS A 51 -6.75 7.77 5.92
N CYS A 52 -6.48 6.82 6.81
CA CYS A 52 -5.11 6.45 7.17
C CYS A 52 -4.61 5.28 6.31
N PHE A 53 -3.48 5.50 5.61
CA PHE A 53 -2.90 4.52 4.67
C PHE A 53 -2.64 3.15 5.29
N LEU A 54 -2.33 3.11 6.59
CA LEU A 54 -2.00 1.90 7.33
C LEU A 54 -3.17 0.90 7.37
N PHE A 55 -4.42 1.39 7.31
CA PHE A 55 -5.62 0.56 7.39
C PHE A 55 -6.30 0.33 6.04
N SER A 56 -5.77 0.91 4.95
CA SER A 56 -6.29 0.81 3.57
C SER A 56 -6.38 -0.63 3.02
N SER A 57 -5.75 -1.58 3.69
CA SER A 57 -5.71 -2.99 3.28
C SER A 57 -6.64 -3.88 4.11
N VAL A 58 -7.27 -3.33 5.15
CA VAL A 58 -8.15 -4.06 6.06
C VAL A 58 -9.56 -4.11 5.44
N ASP A 59 -10.16 -5.30 5.43
CA ASP A 59 -11.53 -5.48 4.91
C ASP A 59 -12.59 -4.90 5.84
N HIS A 60 -13.84 -4.79 5.37
CA HIS A 60 -14.94 -4.23 6.18
C HIS A 60 -15.13 -4.96 7.52
N LYS A 61 -14.90 -6.28 7.56
CA LYS A 61 -14.99 -7.07 8.79
C LYS A 61 -13.90 -6.65 9.77
N GLY A 62 -12.65 -6.55 9.31
CA GLY A 62 -11.52 -6.10 10.10
C GLY A 62 -11.67 -4.66 10.58
N ILE A 63 -12.19 -3.76 9.73
CA ILE A 63 -12.50 -2.37 10.13
C ILE A 63 -13.52 -2.36 11.28
N ASN A 64 -14.58 -3.15 11.21
CA ASN A 64 -15.57 -3.21 12.28
C ASN A 64 -14.97 -3.73 13.60
N ILE A 65 -14.07 -4.72 13.54
CA ILE A 65 -13.37 -5.21 14.73
C ILE A 65 -12.45 -4.12 15.29
N LEU A 66 -11.69 -3.43 14.43
CA LEU A 66 -10.82 -2.33 14.84
C LEU A 66 -11.60 -1.22 15.52
N VAL A 67 -12.75 -0.82 14.97
CA VAL A 67 -13.62 0.21 15.58
C VAL A 67 -13.97 -0.15 17.03
N GLY A 68 -14.23 -1.42 17.33
CA GLY A 68 -14.46 -1.89 18.71
C GLY A 68 -13.20 -1.91 19.58
N ALA A 69 -12.04 -2.22 18.99
CA ALA A 69 -10.78 -2.39 19.68
C ALA A 69 -10.01 -1.10 19.98
N PHE A 70 -10.34 0.01 19.32
CA PHE A 70 -9.72 1.29 19.66
C PHE A 70 -10.16 1.78 21.04
N GLU A 71 -9.25 2.32 21.84
CA GLU A 71 -9.51 2.94 23.14
C GLU A 71 -9.46 4.46 23.03
N ALA A 72 -10.37 5.18 23.72
CA ALA A 72 -10.40 6.65 23.71
C ALA A 72 -9.40 7.23 24.71
N HIS A 73 -8.69 8.29 24.33
CA HIS A 73 -7.85 9.06 25.24
C HIS A 73 -8.03 10.56 25.01
N ASP A 74 -8.40 11.27 26.08
CA ASP A 74 -8.29 12.73 26.15
C ASP A 74 -6.91 13.10 26.70
N VAL A 75 -6.18 13.96 26.01
CA VAL A 75 -4.82 14.36 26.33
C VAL A 75 -4.74 15.88 26.42
N THR A 76 -4.17 16.41 27.50
CA THR A 76 -3.99 17.85 27.67
C THR A 76 -2.76 18.36 26.93
N ALA A 77 -2.78 19.63 26.50
CA ALA A 77 -1.63 20.30 25.93
C ALA A 77 -0.37 20.17 26.83
N GLY A 78 0.78 19.91 26.22
CA GLY A 78 2.06 19.70 26.90
C GLY A 78 2.29 18.27 27.40
N THR A 79 1.30 17.38 27.35
CA THR A 79 1.49 15.98 27.76
C THR A 79 2.36 15.23 26.74
N THR A 80 3.34 14.48 27.25
CA THR A 80 4.14 13.56 26.43
C THR A 80 3.37 12.25 26.26
N ILE A 81 2.89 12.01 25.04
CA ILE A 81 2.07 10.84 24.68
C ILE A 81 2.97 9.60 24.46
N ILE A 82 4.12 9.84 23.82
CA ILE A 82 5.15 8.83 23.60
C ILE A 82 6.47 9.41 24.06
N GLN A 83 7.26 8.62 24.77
CA GLN A 83 8.62 8.98 25.16
C GLN A 83 9.63 8.20 24.31
N GLN A 84 10.62 8.91 23.76
CA GLN A 84 11.72 8.29 23.01
C GLN A 84 12.46 7.27 23.89
N GLY A 85 12.75 6.10 23.30
CA GLY A 85 13.48 5.02 23.96
C GLY A 85 12.59 4.01 24.69
N ASP A 86 11.32 4.35 24.94
CA ASP A 86 10.39 3.43 25.59
C ASP A 86 10.03 2.26 24.67
N ALA A 87 9.62 1.14 25.27
CA ALA A 87 8.99 0.06 24.52
C ALA A 87 7.64 0.56 23.97
N GLY A 88 7.39 0.36 22.67
CA GLY A 88 6.11 0.73 22.07
C GLY A 88 5.14 -0.43 22.03
N ASP A 89 4.01 -0.33 22.70
CA ASP A 89 2.96 -1.36 22.79
C ASP A 89 1.63 -0.95 22.14
N LYS A 90 1.47 0.35 21.83
CA LYS A 90 0.29 0.91 21.17
C LYS A 90 0.64 1.76 19.95
N LEU A 91 -0.30 1.94 19.03
CA LEU A 91 -0.31 3.04 18.06
C LEU A 91 -1.43 4.01 18.41
N TYR A 92 -1.36 5.24 17.91
CA TYR A 92 -2.35 6.28 18.14
C TYR A 92 -2.83 6.89 16.83
N LEU A 93 -4.13 7.16 16.75
CA LEU A 93 -4.80 7.86 15.66
C LEU A 93 -5.39 9.17 16.21
N VAL A 94 -5.11 10.29 15.55
CA VAL A 94 -5.55 11.61 16.00
C VAL A 94 -6.98 11.88 15.55
N GLU A 95 -7.90 12.01 16.51
CA GLU A 95 -9.27 12.47 16.26
C GLU A 95 -9.33 14.00 16.19
N SER A 96 -8.64 14.70 17.10
CA SER A 96 -8.57 16.16 17.09
C SER A 96 -7.33 16.67 17.82
N GLY A 97 -6.90 17.88 17.49
CA GLY A 97 -5.73 18.55 18.09
C GLY A 97 -4.44 18.31 17.31
N THR A 98 -3.33 18.82 17.82
CA THR A 98 -2.00 18.69 17.21
C THR A 98 -0.93 18.25 18.20
N ALA A 99 0.06 17.50 17.70
CA ALA A 99 1.24 17.10 18.44
C ALA A 99 2.52 17.33 17.62
N GLU A 100 3.64 17.46 18.31
CA GLU A 100 4.97 17.60 17.72
C GLU A 100 5.83 16.37 18.00
N PHE A 101 6.57 15.94 16.99
CA PHE A 101 7.57 14.88 17.09
C PHE A 101 8.91 15.48 17.51
N LEU A 102 9.45 15.05 18.65
CA LEU A 102 10.69 15.56 19.22
C LEU A 102 11.71 14.42 19.36
N LYS A 103 12.87 14.58 18.74
CA LYS A 103 13.99 13.63 18.86
C LYS A 103 15.10 14.22 19.71
N LYS A 104 15.39 13.57 20.82
CA LYS A 104 16.53 13.87 21.68
C LYS A 104 17.80 13.20 21.13
N SER A 105 18.85 13.98 20.97
CA SER A 105 20.20 13.53 20.65
C SER A 105 20.78 12.75 21.83
N GLU A 106 21.37 11.59 21.53
CA GLU A 106 22.07 10.79 22.54
C GLU A 106 23.48 11.30 22.85
N LEU A 107 23.99 12.29 22.09
CA LEU A 107 25.36 12.78 22.21
C LEU A 107 25.48 14.10 22.97
N ASP A 108 24.50 14.99 22.82
CA ASP A 108 24.57 16.38 23.31
C ASP A 108 23.27 16.87 23.94
N ASP A 109 22.35 15.97 24.32
CA ASP A 109 21.04 16.24 24.95
C ASP A 109 20.12 17.21 24.18
N LYS A 110 20.50 17.63 22.97
CA LYS A 110 19.70 18.53 22.13
C LYS A 110 18.42 17.86 21.66
N VAL A 111 17.35 18.63 21.61
CA VAL A 111 16.05 18.18 21.08
C VAL A 111 15.85 18.80 19.71
N MET A 112 15.49 17.96 18.74
CA MET A 112 15.17 18.34 17.36
C MET A 112 13.70 18.06 17.07
N SER A 113 12.99 19.04 16.52
CA SER A 113 11.66 18.82 15.95
C SER A 113 11.76 18.07 14.63
N LEU A 114 11.01 16.97 14.50
CA LEU A 114 10.92 16.16 13.28
C LEU A 114 9.69 16.49 12.43
N GLY A 115 8.80 17.35 12.94
CA GLY A 115 7.54 17.70 12.30
C GLY A 115 6.36 17.60 13.25
N LYS A 116 5.17 17.84 12.70
CA LYS A 116 3.91 17.87 13.45
C LYS A 116 2.91 16.88 12.87
N ILE A 117 1.94 16.50 13.71
CA ILE A 117 0.81 15.67 13.32
C ILE A 117 -0.49 16.33 13.77
N SER A 118 -1.53 16.16 12.96
CA SER A 118 -2.88 16.70 13.18
C SER A 118 -3.92 15.62 12.94
N GLU A 119 -5.20 15.99 13.05
CA GLU A 119 -6.36 15.16 12.74
C GLU A 119 -6.17 14.27 11.49
N GLY A 120 -6.55 13.00 11.62
CA GLY A 120 -6.38 11.97 10.57
C GLY A 120 -4.97 11.35 10.52
N GLY A 121 -4.01 11.92 11.24
CA GLY A 121 -2.67 11.36 11.37
C GLY A 121 -2.63 10.14 12.28
N CYS A 122 -1.76 9.18 11.96
CA CYS A 122 -1.43 8.03 12.80
C CYS A 122 0.05 8.07 13.19
N PHE A 123 0.38 7.66 14.42
CA PHE A 123 1.76 7.57 14.89
C PHE A 123 1.98 6.43 15.88
N GLY A 124 3.24 5.99 16.00
CA GLY A 124 3.65 4.92 16.91
C GLY A 124 3.60 3.51 16.29
N GLU A 125 3.23 3.40 15.02
CA GLU A 125 3.15 2.18 14.23
C GLU A 125 4.51 1.49 14.04
N LEU A 126 5.61 2.25 13.94
CA LEU A 126 6.94 1.70 13.71
C LEU A 126 7.40 0.77 14.83
N ALA A 127 7.10 1.12 16.08
CA ALA A 127 7.45 0.29 17.23
C ALA A 127 6.71 -1.05 17.20
N LEU A 128 5.47 -1.06 16.70
CA LEU A 128 4.67 -2.28 16.55
C LEU A 128 5.17 -3.14 15.39
N MET A 129 5.57 -2.53 14.28
CA MET A 129 6.07 -3.26 13.11
C MET A 129 7.42 -3.94 13.37
N TYR A 130 8.34 -3.25 14.06
CA TYR A 130 9.72 -3.70 14.19
C TYR A 130 10.11 -4.20 15.57
N ASN A 131 9.18 -4.19 16.54
CA ASN A 131 9.49 -4.46 17.95
C ASN A 131 10.70 -3.65 18.44
N ALA A 132 10.73 -2.37 18.06
CA ALA A 132 11.81 -1.45 18.36
C ALA A 132 11.37 -0.42 19.41
N PRO A 133 12.32 0.16 20.17
CA PRO A 133 12.05 1.32 21.00
C PRO A 133 11.44 2.48 20.20
N ARG A 134 10.67 3.33 20.87
CA ARG A 134 10.09 4.54 20.28
C ARG A 134 11.20 5.45 19.74
N ALA A 135 11.14 5.74 18.44
CA ALA A 135 12.22 6.45 17.73
C ALA A 135 12.35 7.94 18.11
N CYS A 136 11.27 8.54 18.59
CA CYS A 136 11.19 9.94 19.05
C CYS A 136 10.05 10.06 20.07
N SER A 137 10.05 11.15 20.83
CA SER A 137 8.94 11.54 21.70
C SER A 137 7.84 12.23 20.88
N VAL A 138 6.60 12.13 21.36
CA VAL A 138 5.44 12.84 20.80
C VAL A 138 4.80 13.64 21.92
N VAL A 139 4.73 14.95 21.75
CA VAL A 139 4.19 15.87 22.76
C VAL A 139 3.00 16.61 22.21
N ALA A 140 1.90 16.63 22.94
CA ALA A 140 0.69 17.36 22.57
C ALA A 140 0.95 18.87 22.57
N GLU A 141 0.65 19.56 21.46
CA GLU A 141 0.72 21.03 21.38
C GLU A 141 -0.59 21.68 21.82
N THR A 142 -1.71 21.01 21.57
CA THR A 142 -3.05 21.41 21.99
C THR A 142 -3.67 20.31 22.84
N ASP A 143 -4.83 20.55 23.43
CA ASP A 143 -5.65 19.44 23.91
C ASP A 143 -6.01 18.54 22.72
N MET A 144 -5.88 17.23 22.90
CA MET A 144 -6.05 16.23 21.86
C MET A 144 -7.03 15.15 22.26
N LYS A 145 -7.70 14.60 21.25
CA LYS A 145 -8.43 13.34 21.35
C LYS A 145 -7.75 12.31 20.49
N LEU A 146 -7.40 11.18 21.09
CA LEU A 146 -6.68 10.10 20.45
C LEU A 146 -7.46 8.80 20.56
N TRP A 147 -7.32 7.98 19.53
CA TRP A 147 -7.70 6.58 19.56
C TRP A 147 -6.43 5.73 19.65
N SER A 148 -6.30 4.86 20.66
CA SER A 148 -5.17 3.93 20.75
C SER A 148 -5.56 2.52 20.35
N LEU A 149 -4.63 1.78 19.71
CA LEU A 149 -4.78 0.37 19.37
C LEU A 149 -3.57 -0.40 19.88
N ASP A 150 -3.81 -1.52 20.54
CA ASP A 150 -2.75 -2.37 21.08
C ASP A 150 -2.01 -3.17 19.98
N ARG A 151 -0.78 -3.57 20.32
CA ARG A 151 0.10 -4.39 19.48
C ARG A 151 -0.54 -5.67 18.99
N SER A 152 -1.28 -6.37 19.85
CA SER A 152 -1.85 -7.68 19.52
C SER A 152 -2.92 -7.52 18.44
N THR A 153 -3.84 -6.58 18.62
CA THR A 153 -4.86 -6.26 17.63
C THR A 153 -4.26 -5.75 16.32
N PHE A 154 -3.25 -4.88 16.39
CA PHE A 154 -2.52 -4.42 15.21
C PHE A 154 -1.91 -5.58 14.43
N ASN A 155 -1.21 -6.49 15.11
CA ASN A 155 -0.57 -7.63 14.47
C ASN A 155 -1.61 -8.58 13.83
N HIS A 156 -2.66 -8.96 14.55
CA HIS A 156 -3.62 -9.95 14.07
C HIS A 156 -4.56 -9.44 12.99
N ILE A 157 -4.87 -8.14 12.96
CA ILE A 157 -5.81 -7.58 11.99
C ILE A 157 -5.07 -6.81 10.90
N VAL A 158 -4.30 -5.79 11.28
CA VAL A 158 -3.70 -4.86 10.31
C VAL A 158 -2.53 -5.52 9.58
N ARG A 159 -1.56 -6.07 10.32
CA ARG A 159 -0.39 -6.72 9.73
C ARG A 159 -0.78 -7.96 8.92
N ALA A 160 -1.72 -8.76 9.41
CA ALA A 160 -2.27 -9.89 8.67
C ALA A 160 -2.92 -9.46 7.35
N ALA A 161 -3.72 -8.39 7.36
CA ALA A 161 -4.38 -7.89 6.16
C ALA A 161 -3.35 -7.37 5.13
N VAL A 162 -2.32 -6.64 5.56
CA VAL A 162 -1.23 -6.18 4.68
C VAL A 162 -0.48 -7.35 4.06
N ILE A 163 -0.13 -8.37 4.84
CA ILE A 163 0.54 -9.57 4.32
C ILE A 163 -0.34 -10.31 3.31
N LYS A 164 -1.61 -10.54 3.65
CA LYS A 164 -2.57 -11.21 2.75
C LYS A 164 -2.78 -10.42 1.45
N LYS A 165 -2.84 -9.10 1.51
CA LYS A 165 -2.92 -8.23 0.33
C LYS A 165 -1.66 -8.35 -0.54
N ARG A 166 -0.48 -8.33 0.08
CA ARG A 166 0.80 -8.56 -0.63
C ARG A 166 0.86 -9.93 -1.29
N GLU A 167 0.43 -10.99 -0.62
CA GLU A 167 0.38 -12.33 -1.22
C GLU A 167 -0.61 -12.42 -2.39
N LYS A 168 -1.78 -11.77 -2.27
CA LYS A 168 -2.75 -11.68 -3.37
C LYS A 168 -2.15 -10.97 -4.58
N TYR A 169 -1.49 -9.84 -4.34
CA TYR A 169 -0.85 -9.06 -5.40
C TYR A 169 0.34 -9.79 -6.02
N ASP A 170 1.15 -10.49 -5.23
CA ASP A 170 2.26 -11.31 -5.73
C ASP A 170 1.74 -12.42 -6.66
N LYS A 171 0.66 -13.11 -6.26
CA LYS A 171 0.01 -14.14 -7.10
C LYS A 171 -0.55 -13.58 -8.40
N LEU A 172 -1.14 -12.39 -8.38
CA LEU A 172 -1.62 -11.71 -9.59
C LEU A 172 -0.47 -11.33 -10.51
N LEU A 173 0.61 -10.77 -9.97
CA LEU A 173 1.79 -10.44 -10.77
C LEU A 173 2.44 -11.71 -11.38
N GLN A 174 2.39 -12.84 -10.68
CA GLN A 174 2.83 -14.14 -11.22
C GLN A 174 1.92 -14.69 -12.33
N SER A 175 0.61 -14.36 -12.33
CA SER A 175 -0.30 -14.83 -13.38
C SER A 175 -0.13 -14.05 -14.70
N VAL A 176 0.45 -12.85 -14.63
CA VAL A 176 0.75 -12.05 -15.82
C VAL A 176 2.01 -12.60 -16.49
N ALA A 177 1.85 -13.18 -17.70
CA ALA A 177 2.97 -13.75 -18.46
C ALA A 177 4.13 -12.76 -18.64
N LEU A 178 3.80 -11.47 -18.80
CA LEU A 178 4.77 -10.39 -18.92
C LEU A 178 5.64 -10.18 -17.66
N LEU A 179 5.12 -10.47 -16.47
CA LEU A 179 5.72 -10.14 -15.17
C LEU A 179 6.18 -11.38 -14.38
N ASN A 180 5.81 -12.58 -14.81
CA ASN A 180 6.07 -13.82 -14.08
C ASN A 180 7.57 -14.20 -13.97
N LYS A 181 8.43 -13.65 -14.84
CA LYS A 181 9.89 -13.85 -14.80
C LYS A 181 10.64 -12.82 -13.97
N LEU A 182 9.93 -11.82 -13.41
CA LEU A 182 10.55 -10.89 -12.46
C LEU A 182 10.98 -11.66 -11.22
N ASP A 183 12.14 -11.29 -10.68
CA ASP A 183 12.57 -11.86 -9.42
C ASP A 183 11.60 -11.47 -8.27
N PRO A 184 11.57 -12.24 -7.17
CA PRO A 184 10.65 -11.99 -6.07
C PRO A 184 10.78 -10.60 -5.44
N TYR A 185 11.98 -10.01 -5.43
CA TYR A 185 12.21 -8.70 -4.84
C TYR A 185 11.59 -7.60 -5.70
N ASP A 186 11.85 -7.63 -7.01
CA ASP A 186 11.26 -6.68 -7.96
C ASP A 186 9.73 -6.80 -8.02
N ARG A 187 9.20 -8.02 -7.96
CA ARG A 187 7.75 -8.24 -7.90
C ARG A 187 7.13 -7.70 -6.62
N CYS A 188 7.81 -7.82 -5.49
CA CYS A 188 7.37 -7.20 -4.23
C CYS A 188 7.33 -5.66 -4.34
N ARG A 189 8.33 -5.06 -5.00
CA ARG A 189 8.34 -3.60 -5.22
C ARG A 189 7.19 -3.15 -6.10
N LEU A 190 6.89 -3.89 -7.18
CA LEU A 190 5.72 -3.60 -8.01
C LEU A 190 4.41 -3.76 -7.25
N ALA A 191 4.29 -4.77 -6.39
CA ALA A 191 3.09 -4.99 -5.58
C ALA A 191 2.75 -3.77 -4.70
N ASP A 192 3.76 -3.10 -4.16
CA ASP A 192 3.58 -1.88 -3.36
C ASP A 192 3.12 -0.66 -4.21
N ALA A 193 3.28 -0.69 -5.54
CA ALA A 193 2.82 0.37 -6.45
C ALA A 193 1.45 0.10 -7.11
N LEU A 194 0.85 -1.07 -6.87
CA LEU A 194 -0.46 -1.40 -7.44
C LEU A 194 -1.57 -0.57 -6.81
N LYS A 195 -2.41 0.01 -7.67
CA LYS A 195 -3.59 0.78 -7.25
C LYS A 195 -4.85 -0.03 -7.50
N GLU A 196 -5.65 -0.25 -6.48
CA GLU A 196 -6.95 -0.91 -6.63
C GLU A 196 -7.98 0.07 -7.20
N ARG A 197 -8.79 -0.38 -8.17
CA ARG A 197 -9.93 0.35 -8.73
C ARG A 197 -11.14 -0.56 -8.82
N THR A 198 -12.31 -0.01 -8.53
CA THR A 198 -13.59 -0.69 -8.70
C THR A 198 -14.37 -0.01 -9.80
N PHE A 199 -14.92 -0.81 -10.70
CA PHE A 199 -15.74 -0.37 -11.81
C PHE A 199 -17.11 -1.05 -11.76
N VAL A 200 -18.19 -0.33 -12.10
CA VAL A 200 -19.56 -0.88 -12.15
C VAL A 200 -20.23 -0.55 -13.48
N ASP A 201 -20.37 -1.56 -14.35
CA ASP A 201 -20.99 -1.44 -15.69
C ASP A 201 -20.44 -0.29 -16.56
N GLU A 202 -19.17 0.05 -16.35
CA GLU A 202 -18.47 1.17 -16.99
C GLU A 202 -17.22 0.72 -17.74
N ASP A 203 -16.72 1.61 -18.61
CA ASP A 203 -15.53 1.36 -19.42
C ASP A 203 -14.27 1.54 -18.56
N ILE A 204 -13.46 0.48 -18.47
CA ILE A 204 -12.19 0.47 -17.74
C ILE A 204 -11.08 1.12 -18.59
N ILE A 205 -11.07 0.80 -19.88
CA ILE A 205 -10.26 1.48 -20.90
C ILE A 205 -11.09 1.71 -22.15
N VAL A 206 -10.81 2.77 -22.90
CA VAL A 206 -11.56 3.15 -24.10
C VAL A 206 -10.65 3.10 -25.33
N GLU A 207 -11.12 2.47 -26.41
CA GLU A 207 -10.44 2.39 -27.71
C GLU A 207 -9.98 3.78 -28.20
N GLY A 208 -8.76 3.86 -28.74
CA GLY A 208 -8.18 5.10 -29.28
C GLY A 208 -7.63 6.07 -28.23
N THR A 209 -7.91 5.88 -26.94
CA THR A 209 -7.32 6.72 -25.89
C THR A 209 -5.84 6.39 -25.68
N THR A 210 -5.06 7.40 -25.31
CA THR A 210 -3.67 7.22 -24.88
C THR A 210 -3.66 6.86 -23.40
N GLY A 211 -3.28 5.63 -23.04
CA GLY A 211 -3.12 5.22 -21.65
C GLY A 211 -2.02 4.19 -21.50
N THR A 212 -1.19 4.31 -20.47
CA THR A 212 0.04 3.52 -20.29
C THR A 212 -0.06 2.53 -19.13
N SER A 213 -1.27 2.22 -18.66
CA SER A 213 -1.48 1.30 -17.54
C SER A 213 -1.84 -0.12 -18.00
N LEU A 214 -1.38 -1.11 -17.24
CA LEU A 214 -1.84 -2.50 -17.24
C LEU A 214 -2.92 -2.67 -16.16
N PHE A 215 -3.93 -3.47 -16.44
CA PHE A 215 -4.98 -3.83 -15.49
C PHE A 215 -5.05 -5.35 -15.31
N MET A 216 -5.20 -5.81 -14.07
CA MET A 216 -5.42 -7.22 -13.72
C MET A 216 -6.73 -7.37 -12.94
N ILE A 217 -7.56 -8.35 -13.28
CA ILE A 217 -8.85 -8.59 -12.64
C ILE A 217 -8.67 -9.34 -11.33
N MET A 218 -9.09 -8.72 -10.24
CA MET A 218 -9.13 -9.31 -8.90
C MET A 218 -10.47 -9.94 -8.53
N GLU A 219 -11.57 -9.40 -9.04
CA GLU A 219 -12.94 -9.84 -8.77
C GLU A 219 -13.83 -9.41 -9.93
N GLY A 220 -14.79 -10.25 -10.33
CA GLY A 220 -15.75 -9.93 -11.39
C GLY A 220 -15.26 -10.29 -12.79
N LYS A 221 -15.88 -9.67 -13.79
CA LYS A 221 -15.66 -9.95 -15.22
C LYS A 221 -15.57 -8.66 -16.02
N ALA A 222 -14.88 -8.73 -17.15
CA ALA A 222 -14.80 -7.65 -18.10
C ALA A 222 -14.77 -8.18 -19.54
N HIS A 223 -15.18 -7.34 -20.49
CA HIS A 223 -15.31 -7.69 -21.90
C HIS A 223 -14.62 -6.64 -22.77
N ALA A 224 -13.72 -7.09 -23.66
CA ALA A 224 -13.10 -6.24 -24.67
C ALA A 224 -13.97 -6.17 -25.93
N TYR A 225 -14.16 -4.96 -26.44
CA TYR A 225 -14.85 -4.65 -27.68
C TYR A 225 -13.91 -3.88 -28.60
N CYS A 226 -13.79 -4.32 -29.85
CA CYS A 226 -13.09 -3.60 -30.90
C CYS A 226 -14.11 -3.24 -31.98
N GLN A 227 -14.24 -1.95 -32.30
CA GLN A 227 -15.25 -1.47 -33.25
C GLN A 227 -16.67 -1.98 -32.92
N GLY A 228 -17.00 -2.04 -31.63
CA GLY A 228 -18.30 -2.51 -31.11
C GLY A 228 -18.52 -4.04 -31.12
N LYS A 229 -17.57 -4.84 -31.60
CA LYS A 229 -17.64 -6.31 -31.57
C LYS A 229 -16.89 -6.87 -30.37
N LEU A 230 -17.51 -7.80 -29.63
CA LEU A 230 -16.86 -8.52 -28.54
C LEU A 230 -15.69 -9.36 -29.08
N VAL A 231 -14.47 -9.05 -28.64
CA VAL A 231 -13.25 -9.75 -29.07
C VAL A 231 -12.67 -10.66 -28.01
N LYS A 232 -12.89 -10.36 -26.71
CA LYS A 232 -12.36 -11.16 -25.61
C LYS A 232 -13.16 -10.94 -24.33
N SER A 233 -13.24 -11.97 -23.51
CA SER A 233 -13.80 -11.90 -22.15
C SER A 233 -12.71 -12.24 -21.15
N TYR A 234 -12.74 -11.56 -20.01
CA TYR A 234 -11.78 -11.70 -18.92
C TYR A 234 -12.54 -12.05 -17.64
N ALA A 235 -11.93 -12.93 -16.85
CA ALA A 235 -12.38 -13.30 -15.50
C ALA A 235 -11.22 -13.06 -14.51
N GLU A 236 -11.44 -13.38 -13.23
CA GLU A 236 -10.43 -13.31 -12.17
C GLU A 236 -9.09 -13.93 -12.60
N GLY A 237 -7.99 -13.21 -12.35
CA GLY A 237 -6.63 -13.56 -12.78
C GLY A 237 -6.29 -13.18 -14.22
N GLY A 238 -7.28 -12.79 -15.03
CA GLY A 238 -7.07 -12.22 -16.37
C GLY A 238 -6.54 -10.79 -16.32
N TYR A 239 -5.85 -10.36 -17.38
CA TYR A 239 -5.27 -9.03 -17.50
C TYR A 239 -5.40 -8.46 -18.91
N PHE A 240 -5.28 -7.13 -19.03
CA PHE A 240 -5.34 -6.40 -20.30
C PHE A 240 -4.63 -5.04 -20.22
N GLY A 241 -4.27 -4.49 -21.37
CA GLY A 241 -3.61 -3.18 -21.47
C GLY A 241 -2.08 -3.24 -21.42
N GLU A 242 -1.52 -4.45 -21.38
CA GLU A 242 -0.10 -4.76 -21.42
C GLU A 242 0.60 -4.17 -22.64
N ILE A 243 -0.08 -4.09 -23.79
CA ILE A 243 0.51 -3.53 -25.01
C ILE A 243 0.80 -2.05 -24.84
N ALA A 244 -0.13 -1.29 -24.25
CA ALA A 244 0.03 0.15 -24.09
C ALA A 244 1.04 0.48 -22.98
N LEU A 245 1.21 -0.41 -22.00
CA LEU A 245 2.30 -0.35 -21.03
C LEU A 245 3.68 -0.42 -21.72
N ILE A 246 3.81 -1.18 -22.82
CA ILE A 246 5.11 -1.41 -23.47
C ILE A 246 5.32 -0.56 -24.73
N ALA A 247 4.40 -0.63 -25.69
CA ALA A 247 4.51 -0.01 -27.00
C ALA A 247 4.08 1.47 -27.01
N GLN A 248 3.48 1.97 -25.93
CA GLN A 248 2.98 3.35 -25.82
C GLN A 248 2.05 3.73 -26.97
N THR A 249 1.27 2.76 -27.45
CA THR A 249 0.27 2.96 -28.49
C THR A 249 -1.10 3.31 -27.89
N PRO A 250 -1.99 3.94 -28.67
CA PRO A 250 -3.39 4.07 -28.28
C PRO A 250 -4.03 2.72 -27.97
N ARG A 251 -5.04 2.71 -27.09
CA ARG A 251 -5.77 1.48 -26.72
C ARG A 251 -6.41 0.85 -27.96
N ALA A 252 -6.15 -0.43 -28.19
CA ALA A 252 -6.65 -1.15 -29.36
C ALA A 252 -8.13 -1.60 -29.23
N SER A 253 -8.68 -1.59 -28.02
CA SER A 253 -10.07 -1.97 -27.75
C SER A 253 -10.58 -1.26 -26.50
N THR A 254 -11.89 -1.13 -26.39
CA THR A 254 -12.58 -0.72 -25.17
C THR A 254 -12.79 -1.95 -24.29
N VAL A 255 -12.44 -1.90 -23.01
CA VAL A 255 -12.75 -2.98 -22.05
C VAL A 255 -13.77 -2.45 -21.06
N LYS A 256 -14.89 -3.15 -20.95
CA LYS A 256 -16.02 -2.77 -20.11
C LYS A 256 -16.23 -3.78 -18.98
N ALA A 257 -16.51 -3.30 -17.77
CA ALA A 257 -16.89 -4.14 -16.63
C ALA A 257 -18.29 -4.75 -16.83
N GLU A 258 -18.47 -6.02 -16.45
CA GLU A 258 -19.79 -6.67 -16.31
C GLU A 258 -20.17 -6.67 -14.83
N GLY A 259 -21.14 -5.84 -14.45
CA GLY A 259 -21.46 -5.59 -13.04
C GLY A 259 -20.28 -4.99 -12.28
N LYS A 260 -20.13 -5.37 -11.00
CA LYS A 260 -18.99 -4.96 -10.16
C LYS A 260 -17.73 -5.72 -10.59
N CYS A 261 -16.72 -5.00 -11.03
CA CYS A 261 -15.41 -5.52 -11.40
C CYS A 261 -14.32 -4.78 -10.60
N VAL A 262 -13.52 -5.51 -9.82
CA VAL A 262 -12.38 -4.96 -9.09
C VAL A 262 -11.11 -5.32 -9.83
N VAL A 263 -10.32 -4.32 -10.17
CA VAL A 263 -9.05 -4.47 -10.85
C VAL A 263 -7.92 -3.82 -10.07
N VAL A 264 -6.70 -4.30 -10.28
CA VAL A 264 -5.48 -3.58 -9.89
C VAL A 264 -4.82 -2.98 -11.12
N GLU A 265 -4.51 -1.70 -11.02
CA GLU A 265 -3.84 -0.89 -12.03
C GLU A 265 -2.34 -0.81 -11.72
N LEU A 266 -1.53 -1.04 -12.75
CA LEU A 266 -0.09 -0.83 -12.75
C LEU A 266 0.28 0.19 -13.83
N GLU A 267 0.74 1.37 -13.42
CA GLU A 267 1.15 2.45 -14.32
C GLU A 267 2.59 2.26 -14.79
N ARG A 268 2.87 2.55 -16.07
CA ARG A 268 4.24 2.50 -16.63
C ARG A 268 5.24 3.30 -15.82
N GLU A 269 4.88 4.52 -15.42
CA GLU A 269 5.76 5.41 -14.65
C GLU A 269 6.19 4.75 -13.33
N SER A 270 5.24 4.09 -12.65
CA SER A 270 5.53 3.37 -11.41
C SER A 270 6.51 2.22 -11.64
N CYS A 271 6.33 1.45 -12.73
CA CYS A 271 7.27 0.40 -13.07
C CYS A 271 8.66 0.95 -13.40
N VAL A 272 8.75 2.03 -14.18
CA VAL A 272 10.04 2.62 -14.57
C VAL A 272 10.78 3.19 -13.37
N ASN A 273 10.06 3.87 -12.46
CA ASN A 273 10.64 4.44 -11.25
C ASN A 273 11.14 3.36 -10.28
N LEU A 274 10.49 2.20 -10.25
CA LEU A 274 10.86 1.10 -9.37
C LEU A 274 11.94 0.21 -9.99
N LEU A 275 11.72 -0.30 -11.19
CA LEU A 275 12.54 -1.34 -11.79
C LEU A 275 13.56 -0.82 -12.81
N GLY A 276 13.46 0.45 -13.22
CA GLY A 276 14.22 0.98 -14.34
C GLY A 276 13.51 0.74 -15.69
N PRO A 277 14.22 0.90 -16.82
CA PRO A 277 13.62 0.78 -18.15
C PRO A 277 12.89 -0.56 -18.34
N MET A 278 11.61 -0.49 -18.68
CA MET A 278 10.72 -1.66 -18.79
C MET A 278 11.19 -2.67 -19.84
N GLU A 279 11.84 -2.18 -20.88
CA GLU A 279 12.43 -2.98 -21.95
C GLU A 279 13.53 -3.90 -21.44
N GLU A 280 14.22 -3.49 -20.38
CA GLU A 280 15.30 -4.26 -19.75
C GLU A 280 14.73 -5.34 -18.82
N CYS A 281 13.76 -4.96 -17.99
CA CYS A 281 13.07 -5.88 -17.07
C CYS A 281 12.29 -6.96 -17.82
N MET A 282 11.73 -6.61 -18.98
CA MET A 282 10.91 -7.51 -19.80
C MET A 282 11.71 -8.21 -20.90
N ARG A 283 13.05 -8.04 -20.94
CA ARG A 283 13.93 -8.65 -21.93
C ARG A 283 13.87 -10.19 -21.92
N ASN A 284 13.58 -10.80 -20.78
CA ASN A 284 13.42 -12.25 -20.69
C ASN A 284 12.08 -12.77 -21.25
N ASN A 285 11.13 -11.87 -21.49
CA ASN A 285 9.84 -12.13 -22.13
C ASN A 285 9.76 -11.57 -23.55
N LEU A 286 10.89 -11.10 -24.13
CA LEU A 286 10.95 -10.45 -25.43
C LEU A 286 10.41 -11.32 -26.58
N GLU A 287 10.58 -12.65 -26.51
CA GLU A 287 10.05 -13.58 -27.52
C GLU A 287 8.52 -13.66 -27.50
N GLU A 288 7.93 -13.71 -26.30
CA GLU A 288 6.49 -13.74 -26.11
C GLU A 288 5.88 -12.37 -26.44
N TYR A 289 6.61 -11.31 -26.09
CA TYR A 289 6.33 -9.93 -26.48
C TYR A 289 6.35 -9.70 -27.99
N ASN A 290 7.36 -10.22 -28.72
CA ASN A 290 7.40 -10.15 -30.17
C ASN A 290 6.25 -10.94 -30.80
N ARG A 291 5.93 -12.14 -30.29
CA ARG A 291 4.75 -12.92 -30.75
C ARG A 291 3.45 -12.15 -30.55
N VAL A 292 3.27 -11.49 -29.41
CA VAL A 292 2.06 -10.70 -29.13
C VAL A 292 1.97 -9.51 -30.09
N LEU A 293 3.06 -8.76 -30.29
CA LEU A 293 3.08 -7.63 -31.23
C LEU A 293 2.85 -8.04 -32.69
N GLU A 294 3.48 -9.13 -33.13
CA GLU A 294 3.30 -9.71 -34.47
C GLU A 294 1.85 -10.18 -34.68
N SER A 295 1.24 -10.84 -33.69
CA SER A 295 -0.16 -11.29 -33.78
C SER A 295 -1.17 -10.14 -33.86
N LEU A 296 -0.77 -8.93 -33.45
CA LEU A 296 -1.60 -7.73 -33.44
C LEU A 296 -1.27 -6.76 -34.58
N ASN A 297 -0.35 -7.10 -35.49
CA ASN A 297 0.17 -6.21 -36.55
C ASN A 297 0.65 -4.84 -36.03
N ILE A 298 1.20 -4.78 -34.82
CA ILE A 298 1.71 -3.55 -34.24
C ILE A 298 3.22 -3.46 -34.52
N GLU A 299 3.62 -2.58 -35.45
CA GLU A 299 5.03 -2.26 -35.67
C GLU A 299 5.61 -1.52 -34.47
N ASN A 300 6.54 -2.17 -33.76
CA ASN A 300 7.19 -1.56 -32.62
C ASN A 300 8.49 -0.86 -33.03
N LYS A 301 8.40 0.43 -33.34
CA LYS A 301 9.55 1.27 -33.74
C LYS A 301 10.63 1.37 -32.64
N ASN A 302 10.29 1.14 -31.37
CA ASN A 302 11.23 1.21 -30.23
C ASN A 302 11.98 -0.11 -29.97
N LEU A 303 11.55 -1.23 -30.57
CA LEU A 303 12.26 -2.52 -30.52
C LEU A 303 13.39 -2.62 -31.54
N ALA A 304 13.27 -1.90 -32.67
CA ALA A 304 14.31 -1.85 -33.69
C ALA A 304 15.64 -1.31 -33.13
N SER A 305 15.59 -0.46 -32.12
CA SER A 305 16.74 0.09 -31.39
C SER A 305 17.32 -0.82 -30.30
N LEU A 306 16.67 -1.94 -29.97
CA LEU A 306 17.14 -2.93 -28.97
C LEU A 306 17.79 -4.17 -29.61
N LYS A 307 17.90 -4.21 -30.94
CA LYS A 307 18.79 -5.15 -31.62
C LYS A 307 20.21 -4.60 -31.55
N ILE A 308 20.96 -5.04 -30.54
CA ILE A 308 22.37 -5.46 -30.51
C ILE A 308 22.68 -5.84 -29.06
#